data_AF-A0A6J4HYD6-F1
#
_entry.id   AF-A0A6J4HYD6-F1
#
_cell.length_a   1.000
_cell.length_b   1.000
_cell.length_c   1.000
_cell.angle_alpha   90.00
_cell.angle_beta   90.00
_cell.angle_gamma   90.00
#
_symmetry.space_group_name_H-M   'P 1'
#
loop_
_entity.id
_entity.type
_entity.pdbx_description
1 polymer ?
#
loop_
_entity_poly.entity_id
_entity_poly.type
_entity_poly.pdbx_seq_one_letter_code
_entity_poly.pdbx_strand_id
1 'polypeptide(L)'
;HCVLHGWRPAGARPAEVRLAVNGRALGTHRLAPDGDWTTWRVPLPRELAVAERLEVTLETMTFQPRDAGLDDDCRELGVALAEIGVGQGGPIGLRARVRARGVPDEAGYAAMLHERTLPAARSYDLLLANSRYTQEWISRRWGLPSDVLYPPVDLDLPAGPKRPTILSVGRFFAGSHNKKHLPMIETFKALCDAGLRGWEYHLAGGCDEVMPEHRAYLDGLRAATEGYPITFHVNASFDTLRALYATSRIYWHATGFGEDEERDPEAFEHFGITTVEAMAAGCVPVVIGKGGQVEIVEPGSSGFLWTTLAELQSHTRTLIEDTAQWERMSHAARERSRRFSMDHFTREVRALVDRYTGQS
;
A
#
# COMPACT_ATOMS: atom_id res chain seq x y z
N HIS A 1 0.75 11.85 25.31
CA HIS A 1 2.21 11.56 25.31
C HIS A 1 2.81 12.16 24.06
N CYS A 2 4.08 12.55 24.12
CA CYS A 2 4.91 12.71 22.93
C CYS A 2 5.50 11.34 22.59
N VAL A 3 5.32 10.87 21.36
CA VAL A 3 5.89 9.61 20.87
C VAL A 3 6.95 9.97 19.85
N LEU A 4 8.15 9.42 20.03
CA LEU A 4 9.25 9.54 19.09
C LEU A 4 9.65 8.14 18.64
N HIS A 5 9.58 7.88 17.34
CA HIS A 5 10.05 6.63 16.76
C HIS A 5 11.40 6.89 16.06
N GLY A 6 12.47 6.58 16.77
CA GLY A 6 13.84 6.93 16.41
C GLY A 6 14.67 5.73 16.01
N TRP A 7 15.60 5.93 15.09
CA TRP A 7 16.55 4.90 14.64
C TRP A 7 17.97 5.45 14.57
N ARG A 8 18.94 4.58 14.89
CA ARG A 8 20.38 4.86 14.77
C ARG A 8 21.05 3.65 14.11
N PRO A 9 21.85 3.85 13.05
CA PRO A 9 22.45 2.74 12.33
C PRO A 9 23.48 1.99 13.17
N ALA A 10 23.60 0.69 12.90
CA ALA A 10 24.72 -0.12 13.37
C ALA A 10 26.05 0.47 12.85
N GLY A 11 27.03 0.64 13.73
CA GLY A 11 28.33 1.26 13.41
C GLY A 11 28.43 2.75 13.73
N ALA A 12 27.32 3.45 13.96
CA ALA A 12 27.35 4.81 14.50
C ALA A 12 27.62 4.81 16.02
N ARG A 13 28.02 5.96 16.56
CA ARG A 13 28.04 6.16 18.03
C ARG A 13 26.61 6.27 18.57
N PRO A 14 26.33 5.81 19.81
CA PRO A 14 25.04 6.03 20.46
C PRO A 14 24.66 7.51 20.45
N ALA A 15 23.38 7.81 20.24
CA ALA A 15 22.89 9.19 20.20
C ALA A 15 22.15 9.54 21.49
N GLU A 16 22.51 10.65 22.11
CA GLU A 16 21.64 11.30 23.08
C GLU A 16 20.62 12.17 22.33
N VAL A 17 19.34 11.95 22.62
CA VAL A 17 18.19 12.70 22.08
C VAL A 17 17.52 13.43 23.22
N ARG A 18 17.48 14.76 23.16
CA ARG A 18 16.77 15.61 24.12
C ARG A 18 15.49 16.12 23.49
N LEU A 19 14.40 16.03 24.24
CA LEU A 19 13.09 16.48 23.82
C LEU A 19 12.68 17.68 24.68
N ALA A 20 12.28 18.77 24.02
CA ALA A 20 11.61 19.88 24.64
C ALA A 20 10.29 20.18 23.92
N VAL A 21 9.31 20.69 24.67
CA VAL A 21 8.04 21.18 24.12
C VAL A 21 7.77 22.58 24.64
N ASN A 22 7.56 23.54 23.74
CA ASN A 22 7.46 24.98 24.04
C ASN A 22 8.62 25.46 24.93
N GLY A 23 9.84 25.03 24.61
CA GLY A 23 11.06 25.35 25.38
C GLY A 23 11.20 24.62 26.72
N ARG A 24 10.21 23.84 27.16
CA ARG A 24 10.31 23.03 28.39
C ARG A 24 10.90 21.65 28.08
N ALA A 25 12.05 21.34 28.66
CA ALA A 25 12.64 20.02 28.58
C ALA A 25 11.71 18.96 29.18
N LEU A 26 11.42 17.91 28.41
CA LEU A 26 10.57 16.78 28.81
C LEU A 26 11.37 15.52 29.12
N GLY A 27 12.58 15.40 28.58
CA GLY A 27 13.49 14.31 28.93
C GLY A 27 14.63 14.13 27.96
N THR A 28 15.44 13.12 28.27
CA THR A 28 16.56 12.68 27.46
C THR A 28 16.44 11.18 27.26
N HIS A 29 16.72 10.71 26.04
CA HIS A 29 16.76 9.30 25.70
C HIS A 29 18.05 8.96 24.96
N ARG A 30 18.58 7.78 25.25
CA ARG A 30 19.78 7.28 24.58
C ARG A 30 19.37 6.22 23.56
N LEU A 31 19.57 6.53 22.28
CA LEU A 31 19.39 5.56 21.20
C LEU A 31 20.66 4.75 21.02
N ALA A 32 20.51 3.42 21.11
CA ALA A 32 21.58 2.48 20.82
C ALA A 32 21.80 2.39 19.29
N PRO A 33 23.04 2.19 18.83
CA PRO A 33 23.35 1.98 17.42
C PRO A 33 23.27 0.48 17.08
N ASP A 34 22.12 -0.13 17.31
CA ASP A 34 21.85 -1.55 17.04
C ASP A 34 21.16 -1.76 15.67
N GLY A 35 20.73 -0.68 15.02
CA GLY A 35 19.99 -0.75 13.76
C GLY A 35 18.50 -1.03 13.95
N ASP A 36 17.99 -1.04 15.18
CA ASP A 36 16.59 -1.24 15.48
C ASP A 36 15.84 0.08 15.69
N TRP A 37 14.56 0.08 15.36
CA TRP A 37 13.69 1.22 15.64
C TRP A 37 13.23 1.19 17.10
N THR A 38 13.47 2.29 17.82
CA THR A 38 13.09 2.42 19.23
C THR A 38 11.98 3.45 19.39
N THR A 39 10.91 3.06 20.09
CA THR A 39 9.83 3.99 20.45
C THR A 39 10.07 4.57 21.85
N TRP A 40 10.27 5.88 21.92
CA TRP A 40 10.33 6.62 23.17
C TRP A 40 9.01 7.35 23.44
N ARG A 41 8.35 7.02 24.55
CA ARG A 41 7.09 7.66 24.98
C ARG A 41 7.33 8.56 26.17
N VAL A 42 7.08 9.85 26.00
CA VAL A 42 7.26 10.86 27.06
C VAL A 42 5.90 11.37 27.52
N PRO A 43 5.58 11.31 28.82
CA PRO A 43 4.41 11.99 29.37
C PRO A 43 4.44 13.48 29.03
N LEU A 44 3.36 13.99 28.44
CA LEU A 44 3.21 15.42 28.20
C LEU A 44 2.42 16.04 29.37
N PRO A 45 3.00 17.01 30.11
CA PRO A 45 2.28 17.71 31.17
C PRO A 45 0.97 18.33 30.66
N ARG A 46 -0.09 18.29 31.47
CA ARG A 46 -1.43 18.74 31.05
C ARG A 46 -1.44 20.22 30.64
N GLU A 47 -0.65 21.03 31.31
CA GLU A 47 -0.48 22.46 31.04
C GLU A 47 0.12 22.76 29.66
N LEU A 48 0.93 21.85 29.10
CA LEU A 48 1.42 21.96 27.73
C LEU A 48 0.40 21.39 26.74
N ALA A 49 -0.30 20.32 27.11
CA ALA A 49 -1.23 19.60 26.25
C ALA A 49 -2.50 20.41 25.84
N VAL A 50 -2.73 21.59 26.44
CA VAL A 50 -3.87 22.48 26.14
C VAL A 50 -3.54 23.62 25.18
N ALA A 51 -2.27 23.78 24.79
CA ALA A 51 -1.89 24.83 23.85
C ALA A 51 -2.40 24.55 22.42
N GLU A 52 -2.88 25.59 21.72
CA GLU A 52 -3.34 25.47 20.33
C GLU A 52 -2.21 25.08 19.36
N ARG A 53 -0.97 25.48 19.69
CA ARG A 53 0.24 25.12 18.96
C ARG A 53 1.30 24.61 19.93
N LEU A 54 1.93 23.50 19.55
CA LEU A 54 3.05 22.91 20.25
C LEU A 54 4.30 23.02 19.38
N GLU A 55 5.31 23.68 19.88
CA GLU A 55 6.66 23.64 19.32
C GLU A 55 7.39 22.45 19.95
N VAL A 56 7.75 21.46 19.14
CA VAL A 56 8.51 20.29 19.59
C VAL A 56 9.93 20.44 19.10
N THR A 57 10.88 20.55 20.03
CA THR A 57 12.30 20.68 19.73
C THR A 57 13.00 19.37 20.06
N LEU A 58 13.76 18.87 19.09
CA LEU A 58 14.61 17.69 19.24
C LEU A 58 16.06 18.09 19.03
N GLU A 59 16.88 17.87 20.04
CA GLU A 59 18.33 18.03 19.94
C GLU A 59 18.97 16.65 19.96
N THR A 60 19.83 16.38 18.97
CA THR A 60 20.41 15.04 18.80
C THR A 60 21.88 15.12 18.50
N MET A 61 22.64 14.16 19.01
CA MET A 61 24.02 13.98 18.58
C MET A 61 24.09 13.59 17.10
N THR A 62 24.93 14.28 16.34
CA THR A 62 25.14 14.00 14.91
C THR A 62 26.11 12.85 14.69
N PHE A 63 26.17 12.34 13.46
CA PHE A 63 27.21 11.48 12.92
C PHE A 63 27.33 11.69 11.40
N GLN A 64 28.45 11.31 10.81
CA GLN A 64 28.59 11.20 9.37
C GLN A 64 28.47 9.72 8.97
N PRO A 65 27.61 9.35 8.00
CA PRO A 65 27.51 7.97 7.51
C PRO A 65 28.85 7.38 7.06
N ARG A 66 29.69 8.21 6.44
CA ARG A 66 31.07 7.85 6.06
C ARG A 66 31.92 7.37 7.24
N ASP A 67 31.90 8.09 8.36
CA ASP A 67 32.68 7.73 9.55
C ASP A 67 32.18 6.46 10.22
N ALA A 68 30.91 6.11 10.00
CA ALA A 68 30.28 4.87 10.45
C ALA A 68 30.46 3.71 9.46
N GLY A 69 31.12 3.92 8.32
CA GLY A 69 31.33 2.90 7.29
C GLY A 69 30.06 2.47 6.57
N LEU A 70 29.03 3.33 6.53
CA LEU A 70 27.71 3.00 5.97
C LEU A 70 27.59 3.36 4.49
N ASP A 71 28.10 4.52 4.09
CA ASP A 71 28.07 5.03 2.71
C ASP A 71 29.13 6.15 2.52
N ASP A 72 29.25 6.73 1.33
CA ASP A 72 30.16 7.85 1.06
C ASP A 72 29.63 9.23 1.51
N ASP A 73 28.40 9.29 2.03
CA ASP A 73 27.75 10.51 2.53
C ASP A 73 28.52 11.17 3.70
N CYS A 74 28.90 12.44 3.50
CA CYS A 74 29.66 13.25 4.44
C CYS A 74 28.83 14.28 5.21
N ARG A 75 27.49 14.27 5.08
CA ARG A 75 26.63 15.18 5.84
C ARG A 75 26.59 14.80 7.32
N GLU A 76 26.49 15.80 8.19
CA GLU A 76 26.18 15.57 9.61
C GLU A 76 24.69 15.27 9.78
N LEU A 77 24.36 14.02 10.07
CA LEU A 77 23.00 13.54 10.26
C LEU A 77 22.72 13.31 11.75
N GLY A 78 21.51 13.63 12.20
CA GLY A 78 21.04 13.38 13.56
C GLY A 78 20.56 11.94 13.76
N VAL A 79 19.31 11.80 14.20
CA VAL A 79 18.61 10.50 14.30
C VAL A 79 17.51 10.46 13.24
N ALA A 80 17.27 9.29 12.65
CA ALA A 80 16.15 9.13 11.75
C ALA A 80 14.85 9.08 12.57
N LEU A 81 13.82 9.80 12.11
CA LEU A 81 12.52 9.90 12.77
C LEU A 81 11.44 9.38 11.82
N ALA A 82 10.76 8.31 12.20
CA ALA A 82 9.63 7.78 11.42
C ALA A 82 8.30 8.42 11.84
N GLU A 83 8.15 8.76 13.12
CA GLU A 83 6.93 9.36 13.65
C GLU A 83 7.25 10.28 14.84
N ILE A 84 6.62 11.47 14.85
CA ILE A 84 6.48 12.33 16.01
C ILE A 84 4.99 12.59 16.20
N GLY A 85 4.44 12.15 17.34
CA GLY A 85 3.03 12.30 17.63
C GLY A 85 2.77 12.90 19.01
N VAL A 86 1.88 13.88 19.09
CA VAL A 86 1.33 14.37 20.37
C VAL A 86 -0.13 13.96 20.44
N GLY A 87 -0.45 12.97 21.28
CA GLY A 87 -1.82 12.44 21.32
C GLY A 87 -2.16 11.51 22.48
N GLN A 88 -3.44 11.14 22.50
CA GLN A 88 -4.05 10.06 23.26
C GLN A 88 -4.62 9.10 22.19
N GLY A 89 -3.83 8.14 21.71
CA GLY A 89 -4.24 7.18 20.67
C GLY A 89 -3.99 7.62 19.21
N GLY A 90 -3.66 6.65 18.36
CA GLY A 90 -3.30 6.83 16.95
C GLY A 90 -4.48 7.21 16.02
N PRO A 91 -4.32 7.11 14.69
CA PRO A 91 -5.26 7.64 13.70
C PRO A 91 -6.70 7.09 13.80
N ILE A 92 -6.88 5.88 14.34
CA ILE A 92 -8.19 5.29 14.64
C ILE A 92 -8.96 6.13 15.68
N GLY A 93 -8.25 6.76 16.61
CA GLY A 93 -8.80 7.67 17.61
C GLY A 93 -9.28 9.00 17.03
N LEU A 94 -8.81 9.42 15.85
CA LEU A 94 -9.26 10.66 15.20
C LEU A 94 -10.68 10.52 14.66
N ARG A 95 -11.00 9.42 13.95
CA ARG A 95 -12.36 9.13 13.47
C ARG A 95 -13.37 9.00 14.63
N ALA A 96 -12.97 8.32 15.72
CA ALA A 96 -13.79 8.20 16.93
C ALA A 96 -14.03 9.55 17.64
N ARG A 97 -13.00 10.41 17.70
CA ARG A 97 -13.10 11.76 18.29
C ARG A 97 -13.88 12.75 17.45
N VAL A 98 -13.82 12.65 16.12
CA VAL A 98 -14.58 13.48 15.18
C VAL A 98 -16.08 13.18 15.29
N ARG A 99 -16.46 11.89 15.38
CA ARG A 99 -17.85 11.49 15.72
C ARG A 99 -18.31 12.02 17.08
N ALA A 100 -17.44 11.98 18.09
CA ALA A 100 -17.76 12.48 19.44
C ALA A 100 -17.89 14.02 19.52
N ARG A 101 -17.42 14.77 18.51
CA ARG A 101 -17.52 16.23 18.40
C ARG A 101 -18.69 16.72 17.53
N GLY A 102 -19.56 15.82 17.08
CA GLY A 102 -20.77 16.19 16.35
C GLY A 102 -20.54 16.57 14.89
N VAL A 103 -19.41 16.18 14.27
CA VAL A 103 -19.27 16.19 12.80
C VAL A 103 -19.95 14.92 12.28
N PRO A 104 -21.18 15.00 11.73
CA PRO A 104 -22.05 13.82 11.65
C PRO A 104 -21.82 12.96 10.41
N ASP A 105 -21.17 13.48 9.37
CA ASP A 105 -21.05 12.82 8.07
C ASP A 105 -19.67 13.01 7.40
N GLU A 106 -19.39 12.16 6.41
CA GLU A 106 -18.14 12.11 5.63
C GLU A 106 -17.80 13.44 4.96
N ALA A 107 -18.81 14.27 4.61
CA ALA A 107 -18.57 15.61 4.05
C ALA A 107 -17.85 16.51 5.06
N GLY A 108 -18.22 16.45 6.35
CA GLY A 108 -17.51 17.14 7.41
C GLY A 108 -16.10 16.59 7.68
N TYR A 109 -15.90 15.28 7.52
CA TYR A 109 -14.56 14.67 7.65
C TYR A 109 -13.64 15.05 6.48
N ALA A 110 -14.15 14.98 5.25
CA ALA A 110 -13.45 15.41 4.05
C ALA A 110 -13.13 16.91 4.08
N ALA A 111 -14.05 17.77 4.52
CA ALA A 111 -13.81 19.19 4.71
C ALA A 111 -12.75 19.45 5.78
N MET A 112 -12.77 18.73 6.90
CA MET A 112 -11.74 18.85 7.94
C MET A 112 -10.37 18.39 7.46
N LEU A 113 -10.29 17.26 6.73
CA LEU A 113 -9.04 16.81 6.13
C LEU A 113 -8.54 17.83 5.10
N HIS A 114 -9.44 18.36 4.26
CA HIS A 114 -9.14 19.42 3.31
C HIS A 114 -8.52 20.64 4.01
N GLU A 115 -9.19 21.21 5.01
CA GLU A 115 -8.69 22.37 5.76
C GLU A 115 -7.32 22.12 6.41
N ARG A 116 -7.08 20.90 6.92
CA ARG A 116 -5.83 20.55 7.58
C ARG A 116 -4.68 20.28 6.62
N THR A 117 -4.95 19.64 5.49
CA THR A 117 -3.91 19.15 4.57
C THR A 117 -3.66 20.10 3.41
N LEU A 118 -4.63 20.95 3.05
CA LEU A 118 -4.50 21.91 1.96
C LEU A 118 -3.35 22.91 2.15
N PRO A 119 -3.11 23.50 3.35
CA PRO A 119 -1.97 24.41 3.54
C PRO A 119 -0.63 23.71 3.30
N ALA A 120 -0.48 22.46 3.77
CA ALA A 120 0.73 21.68 3.54
C ALA A 120 0.86 21.30 2.06
N ALA A 121 -0.21 20.83 1.41
CA ALA A 121 -0.20 20.50 -0.01
C ALA A 121 0.17 21.71 -0.88
N ARG A 122 -0.31 22.91 -0.52
CA ARG A 122 0.03 24.18 -1.21
C ARG A 122 1.45 24.67 -0.95
N SER A 123 2.14 24.16 0.07
CA SER A 123 3.54 24.53 0.32
C SER A 123 4.54 23.80 -0.56
N TYR A 124 4.11 22.78 -1.31
CA TYR A 124 4.95 22.08 -2.27
C TYR A 124 4.88 22.73 -3.65
N ASP A 125 6.04 22.87 -4.30
CA ASP A 125 6.13 23.38 -5.66
C ASP A 125 5.55 22.41 -6.71
N LEU A 126 5.54 21.11 -6.38
CA LEU A 126 5.08 20.04 -7.24
C LEU A 126 4.39 18.94 -6.42
N LEU A 127 3.22 18.52 -6.88
CA LEU A 127 2.48 17.37 -6.36
C LEU A 127 2.52 16.23 -7.37
N LEU A 128 2.92 15.05 -6.92
CA LEU A 128 2.99 13.84 -7.73
C LEU A 128 1.99 12.82 -7.23
N ALA A 129 1.06 12.43 -8.10
CA ALA A 129 0.12 11.36 -7.86
C ALA A 129 0.74 10.02 -8.30
N ASN A 130 0.58 8.98 -7.50
CA ASN A 130 1.05 7.63 -7.83
C ASN A 130 0.21 6.93 -8.92
N SER A 131 -0.91 7.53 -9.32
CA SER A 131 -1.84 7.01 -10.32
C SER A 131 -2.77 8.11 -10.83
N ARG A 132 -3.47 7.88 -11.94
CA ARG A 132 -4.53 8.78 -12.42
C ARG A 132 -5.72 8.80 -11.48
N TYR A 133 -6.04 7.67 -10.86
CA TYR A 133 -7.09 7.62 -9.84
C TYR A 133 -6.77 8.57 -8.68
N THR A 134 -5.54 8.54 -8.16
CA THR A 134 -5.12 9.45 -7.10
C THR A 134 -5.03 10.90 -7.59
N GLN A 135 -4.58 11.15 -8.82
CA GLN A 135 -4.56 12.50 -9.42
C GLN A 135 -5.96 13.12 -9.46
N GLU A 136 -6.95 12.35 -9.90
CA GLU A 136 -8.35 12.77 -9.94
C GLU A 136 -8.85 13.17 -8.54
N TRP A 137 -8.57 12.36 -7.53
CA TRP A 137 -8.97 12.68 -6.16
C TRP A 137 -8.17 13.85 -5.56
N ILE A 138 -6.92 14.07 -5.98
CA ILE A 138 -6.16 15.28 -5.64
C ILE A 138 -6.90 16.52 -6.16
N SER A 139 -7.31 16.50 -7.43
CA SER A 139 -8.06 17.59 -8.06
C SER A 139 -9.43 17.79 -7.39
N ARG A 140 -10.20 16.71 -7.19
CA ARG A 140 -11.57 16.79 -6.66
C ARG A 140 -11.60 17.24 -5.19
N ARG A 141 -10.72 16.71 -4.34
CA ARG A 141 -10.71 17.02 -2.90
C ARG A 141 -9.98 18.31 -2.57
N TRP A 142 -8.91 18.69 -3.29
CA TRP A 142 -8.09 19.86 -2.93
C TRP A 142 -8.10 20.98 -3.97
N GLY A 143 -8.63 20.76 -5.17
CA GLY A 143 -8.58 21.74 -6.26
C GLY A 143 -7.16 22.06 -6.71
N LEU A 144 -6.22 21.12 -6.52
CA LEU A 144 -4.81 21.30 -6.83
C LEU A 144 -4.42 20.51 -8.09
N PRO A 145 -3.54 21.06 -8.95
CA PRO A 145 -2.94 20.30 -10.03
C PRO A 145 -1.93 19.28 -9.45
N SER A 146 -1.76 18.16 -10.14
CA SER A 146 -0.68 17.21 -9.88
C SER A 146 -0.29 16.49 -11.16
N ASP A 147 0.96 16.05 -11.26
CA ASP A 147 1.43 15.17 -12.33
C ASP A 147 1.36 13.71 -11.87
N VAL A 148 1.24 12.77 -12.82
CA VAL A 148 1.27 11.33 -12.50
C VAL A 148 2.70 10.81 -12.58
N LEU A 149 3.18 10.21 -11.50
CA LEU A 149 4.40 9.43 -11.45
C LEU A 149 4.07 8.05 -10.88
N TYR A 150 3.94 7.05 -11.77
CA TYR A 150 3.67 5.68 -11.34
C TYR A 150 4.77 5.15 -10.43
N PRO A 151 4.44 4.44 -9.33
CA PRO A 151 5.47 3.87 -8.47
C PRO A 151 6.24 2.78 -9.23
N PRO A 152 7.55 2.64 -8.98
CA PRO A 152 8.34 1.59 -9.57
C PRO A 152 7.93 0.24 -8.99
N VAL A 153 7.80 -0.77 -9.86
CA VAL A 153 7.54 -2.15 -9.49
C VAL A 153 8.74 -2.99 -9.91
N ASP A 154 9.17 -3.87 -9.01
CA ASP A 154 10.22 -4.84 -9.32
C ASP A 154 9.67 -5.88 -10.30
N LEU A 155 10.25 -5.90 -11.50
CA LEU A 155 9.87 -6.80 -12.58
C LEU A 155 10.81 -8.01 -12.67
N ASP A 156 11.87 -8.07 -11.85
CA ASP A 156 12.75 -9.23 -11.76
C ASP A 156 12.04 -10.33 -10.98
N LEU A 157 11.16 -11.05 -11.68
CA LEU A 157 10.42 -12.19 -11.14
C LEU A 157 10.90 -13.47 -11.82
N PRO A 158 11.08 -14.56 -11.06
CA PRO A 158 11.56 -15.81 -11.62
C PRO A 158 10.58 -16.32 -12.68
N ALA A 159 11.14 -16.88 -13.75
CA ALA A 159 10.34 -17.69 -14.67
C ALA A 159 9.95 -19.01 -13.98
N GLY A 160 8.74 -19.48 -14.23
CA GLY A 160 8.26 -20.75 -13.69
C GLY A 160 7.29 -21.43 -14.64
N PRO A 161 7.17 -22.77 -14.59
CA PRO A 161 6.17 -23.47 -15.36
C PRO A 161 4.78 -23.08 -14.85
N LYS A 162 3.95 -22.60 -15.77
CA LYS A 162 2.60 -22.14 -15.45
C LYS A 162 1.69 -23.31 -15.13
N ARG A 163 1.02 -23.24 -13.97
CA ARG A 163 0.10 -24.24 -13.42
C ARG A 163 -1.34 -23.73 -13.51
N PRO A 164 -2.35 -24.60 -13.51
CA PRO A 164 -3.77 -24.22 -13.49
C PRO A 164 -4.15 -23.61 -12.12
N THR A 165 -3.57 -22.47 -11.78
CA THR A 165 -3.80 -21.79 -10.51
C THR A 165 -4.23 -20.35 -10.75
N ILE A 166 -5.14 -19.90 -9.90
CA ILE A 166 -5.55 -18.51 -9.74
C ILE A 166 -4.85 -17.97 -8.49
N LEU A 167 -4.33 -16.75 -8.55
CA LEU A 167 -3.64 -16.10 -7.43
C LEU A 167 -4.29 -14.77 -7.08
N SER A 168 -4.47 -14.51 -5.79
CA SER A 168 -4.76 -13.18 -5.26
C SER A 168 -3.77 -12.83 -4.17
N VAL A 169 -3.27 -11.59 -4.18
CA VAL A 169 -2.27 -11.12 -3.23
C VAL A 169 -2.76 -9.86 -2.52
N GLY A 170 -2.74 -9.89 -1.19
CA GLY A 170 -2.99 -8.73 -0.36
C GLY A 170 -3.32 -9.11 1.09
N ARG A 171 -3.18 -8.15 2.00
CA ARG A 171 -3.30 -8.39 3.44
C ARG A 171 -4.66 -8.96 3.84
N PHE A 172 -4.65 -9.93 4.76
CA PHE A 172 -5.83 -10.43 5.47
C PHE A 172 -6.10 -9.53 6.67
N PHE A 173 -7.04 -8.59 6.54
CA PHE A 173 -7.38 -7.68 7.63
C PHE A 173 -8.86 -7.29 7.62
N ALA A 174 -9.37 -6.98 8.81
CA ALA A 174 -10.70 -6.40 9.00
C ALA A 174 -10.61 -4.86 8.94
N GLY A 175 -11.42 -4.22 8.10
CA GLY A 175 -11.45 -2.74 7.96
C GLY A 175 -11.75 -2.25 6.53
N SER A 176 -11.67 -0.93 6.34
CA SER A 176 -11.76 -0.27 5.02
C SER A 176 -10.53 -0.61 4.16
N HIS A 177 -10.69 -0.68 2.84
CA HIS A 177 -9.70 -1.23 1.88
C HIS A 177 -9.41 -2.75 1.99
N ASN A 178 -10.32 -3.55 2.56
CA ASN A 178 -10.11 -5.00 2.51
C ASN A 178 -10.10 -5.49 1.03
N LYS A 179 -9.37 -6.57 0.76
CA LYS A 179 -9.19 -7.07 -0.62
C LYS A 179 -10.40 -7.84 -1.16
N LYS A 180 -11.54 -7.77 -0.47
CA LYS A 180 -12.80 -8.45 -0.83
C LYS A 180 -12.57 -9.94 -1.13
N HIS A 181 -11.84 -10.63 -0.26
CA HIS A 181 -11.51 -12.05 -0.43
C HIS A 181 -12.74 -12.95 -0.55
N LEU A 182 -13.77 -12.70 0.28
CA LEU A 182 -14.96 -13.56 0.34
C LEU A 182 -15.72 -13.62 -1.00
N PRO A 183 -16.07 -12.50 -1.67
CA PRO A 183 -16.66 -12.56 -3.02
C PRO A 183 -15.83 -13.35 -4.05
N MET A 184 -14.50 -13.24 -4.00
CA MET A 184 -13.62 -14.02 -4.89
C MET A 184 -13.64 -15.51 -4.53
N ILE A 185 -13.60 -15.85 -3.24
CA ILE A 185 -13.75 -17.24 -2.76
C ILE A 185 -15.08 -17.83 -3.24
N GLU A 186 -16.19 -17.11 -3.05
CA GLU A 186 -17.51 -17.55 -3.49
C GLU A 186 -17.57 -17.75 -5.01
N THR A 187 -16.93 -16.86 -5.77
CA THR A 187 -16.84 -16.99 -7.23
C THR A 187 -16.06 -18.24 -7.65
N PHE A 188 -14.94 -18.55 -6.99
CA PHE A 188 -14.18 -19.77 -7.25
C PHE A 188 -14.97 -21.03 -6.89
N LYS A 189 -15.68 -21.02 -5.75
CA LYS A 189 -16.57 -22.13 -5.35
C LYS A 189 -17.63 -22.37 -6.42
N ALA A 190 -18.27 -21.31 -6.90
CA ALA A 190 -19.26 -21.40 -7.98
C ALA A 190 -18.66 -21.94 -9.30
N LEU A 191 -17.38 -21.67 -9.60
CA LEU A 191 -16.69 -22.31 -10.73
C LEU A 191 -16.53 -23.83 -10.51
N CYS A 192 -16.09 -24.25 -9.32
CA CYS A 192 -15.95 -25.66 -8.96
C CYS A 192 -17.29 -26.41 -8.97
N ASP A 193 -18.34 -25.81 -8.43
CA ASP A 193 -19.70 -26.37 -8.41
C ASP A 193 -20.26 -26.51 -9.83
N ALA A 194 -19.91 -25.57 -10.72
CA ALA A 194 -20.20 -25.65 -12.15
C ALA A 194 -19.28 -26.62 -12.93
N GLY A 195 -18.44 -27.40 -12.25
CA GLY A 195 -17.65 -28.48 -12.85
C GLY A 195 -16.18 -28.16 -13.11
N LEU A 196 -15.63 -27.03 -12.64
CA LEU A 196 -14.20 -26.78 -12.73
C LEU A 196 -13.41 -27.85 -11.93
N ARG A 197 -12.44 -28.50 -12.57
CA ARG A 197 -11.59 -29.55 -11.99
C ARG A 197 -10.12 -29.29 -12.30
N GLY A 198 -9.23 -29.70 -11.40
CA GLY A 198 -7.78 -29.59 -11.59
C GLY A 198 -7.22 -28.17 -11.48
N TRP A 199 -8.02 -27.20 -11.01
CA TRP A 199 -7.57 -25.83 -10.73
C TRP A 199 -7.54 -25.56 -9.23
N GLU A 200 -6.58 -24.76 -8.80
CA GLU A 200 -6.40 -24.34 -7.40
C GLU A 200 -6.48 -22.80 -7.29
N TYR A 201 -6.98 -22.30 -6.17
CA TYR A 201 -7.00 -20.87 -5.86
C TYR A 201 -6.09 -20.56 -4.67
N HIS A 202 -5.12 -19.67 -4.88
CA HIS A 202 -4.10 -19.30 -3.91
C HIS A 202 -4.34 -17.87 -3.43
N LEU A 203 -4.45 -17.71 -2.12
CA LEU A 203 -4.58 -16.43 -1.44
C LEU A 203 -3.31 -16.17 -0.64
N ALA A 204 -2.52 -15.16 -1.00
CA ALA A 204 -1.29 -14.82 -0.29
C ALA A 204 -1.37 -13.43 0.33
N GLY A 205 -0.85 -13.26 1.54
CA GLY A 205 -0.97 -11.98 2.22
C GLY A 205 -0.49 -11.97 3.66
N GLY A 206 -0.14 -10.76 4.13
CA GLY A 206 0.17 -10.54 5.53
C GLY A 206 -1.09 -10.57 6.41
N CYS A 207 -0.98 -11.11 7.61
CA CYS A 207 -1.99 -11.00 8.67
C CYS A 207 -1.27 -10.59 9.95
N ASP A 208 -1.69 -9.47 10.55
CA ASP A 208 -1.29 -9.16 11.93
C ASP A 208 -2.11 -10.04 12.87
N GLU A 209 -1.52 -11.18 13.20
CA GLU A 209 -2.15 -12.21 14.01
C GLU A 209 -2.30 -11.82 15.49
N VAL A 210 -1.66 -10.73 15.92
CA VAL A 210 -1.77 -10.20 17.29
C VAL A 210 -3.10 -9.46 17.47
N MET A 211 -3.69 -8.95 16.39
CA MET A 211 -4.98 -8.25 16.41
C MET A 211 -6.15 -9.25 16.29
N PRO A 212 -7.00 -9.41 17.33
CA PRO A 212 -8.06 -10.43 17.35
C PRO A 212 -9.04 -10.33 16.19
N GLU A 213 -9.36 -9.10 15.73
CA GLU A 213 -10.27 -8.86 14.62
C GLU A 213 -9.73 -9.39 13.27
N HIS A 214 -8.41 -9.28 13.06
CA HIS A 214 -7.76 -9.72 11.83
C HIS A 214 -7.67 -11.25 11.80
N ARG A 215 -7.37 -11.85 12.96
CA ARG A 215 -7.43 -13.30 13.15
C ARG A 215 -8.83 -13.85 12.86
N ALA A 216 -9.87 -13.28 13.48
CA ALA A 216 -11.25 -13.71 13.29
C ALA A 216 -11.69 -13.60 11.83
N TYR A 217 -11.27 -12.53 11.12
CA TYR A 217 -11.51 -12.38 9.70
C TYR A 217 -10.88 -13.52 8.88
N LEU A 218 -9.58 -13.81 9.09
CA LEU A 218 -8.88 -14.89 8.41
C LEU A 218 -9.50 -16.27 8.70
N ASP A 219 -9.87 -16.53 9.95
CA ASP A 219 -10.50 -17.79 10.34
C ASP A 219 -11.87 -17.97 9.67
N GLY A 220 -12.66 -16.89 9.56
CA GLY A 220 -13.91 -16.88 8.80
C GLY A 220 -13.70 -17.22 7.32
N LEU A 221 -12.64 -16.69 6.70
CA LEU A 221 -12.29 -17.05 5.31
C LEU A 221 -11.93 -18.53 5.18
N ARG A 222 -11.11 -19.07 6.08
CA ARG A 222 -10.71 -20.48 6.06
C ARG A 222 -11.93 -21.40 6.19
N ALA A 223 -12.82 -21.11 7.12
CA ALA A 223 -14.07 -21.85 7.28
C ALA A 223 -14.91 -21.82 6.00
N ALA A 224 -14.99 -20.68 5.31
CA ALA A 224 -15.75 -20.56 4.07
C ALA A 224 -15.19 -21.38 2.88
N THR A 225 -13.94 -21.84 2.97
CA THR A 225 -13.24 -22.58 1.91
C THR A 225 -13.25 -24.10 2.07
N GLU A 226 -13.83 -24.64 3.14
CA GLU A 226 -13.83 -26.07 3.43
C GLU A 226 -14.41 -26.89 2.26
N GLY A 227 -13.67 -27.92 1.81
CA GLY A 227 -14.06 -28.79 0.69
C GLY A 227 -13.69 -28.28 -0.71
N TYR A 228 -13.06 -27.10 -0.83
CA TYR A 228 -12.63 -26.54 -2.12
C TYR A 228 -11.10 -26.45 -2.22
N PRO A 229 -10.52 -26.51 -3.45
CA PRO A 229 -9.07 -26.44 -3.66
C PRO A 229 -8.56 -25.00 -3.52
N ILE A 230 -8.65 -24.45 -2.31
CA ILE A 230 -8.26 -23.08 -1.97
C ILE A 230 -7.17 -23.12 -0.89
N THR A 231 -6.03 -22.49 -1.15
CA THR A 231 -4.86 -22.49 -0.26
C THR A 231 -4.52 -21.08 0.21
N PHE A 232 -4.30 -20.92 1.51
CA PHE A 232 -3.85 -19.66 2.12
C PHE A 232 -2.35 -19.68 2.41
N HIS A 233 -1.64 -18.65 1.93
CA HIS A 233 -0.22 -18.39 2.13
C HIS A 233 -0.08 -17.15 3.03
N VAL A 234 -0.34 -17.35 4.33
CA VAL A 234 -0.36 -16.27 5.33
C VAL A 234 1.05 -15.94 5.77
N ASN A 235 1.43 -14.66 5.72
CA ASN A 235 2.77 -14.19 6.06
C ASN A 235 3.88 -14.95 5.28
N ALA A 236 3.60 -15.29 4.02
CA ALA A 236 4.52 -16.02 3.16
C ALA A 236 5.84 -15.26 2.98
N SER A 237 6.95 -15.99 2.90
CA SER A 237 8.24 -15.38 2.55
C SER A 237 8.19 -14.75 1.17
N PHE A 238 9.09 -13.79 0.93
CA PHE A 238 9.21 -13.15 -0.38
C PHE A 238 9.48 -14.17 -1.50
N ASP A 239 10.35 -15.17 -1.25
CA ASP A 239 10.63 -16.24 -2.21
C ASP A 239 9.38 -17.08 -2.54
N THR A 240 8.57 -17.39 -1.53
CA THR A 240 7.31 -18.11 -1.74
C THR A 240 6.36 -17.28 -2.58
N LEU A 241 6.23 -15.98 -2.30
CA LEU A 241 5.39 -15.06 -3.08
C LEU A 241 5.85 -14.97 -4.55
N ARG A 242 7.16 -14.83 -4.79
CA ARG A 242 7.74 -14.84 -6.14
C ARG A 242 7.46 -16.14 -6.88
N ALA A 243 7.56 -17.29 -6.20
CA ALA A 243 7.23 -18.59 -6.78
C ALA A 243 5.74 -18.73 -7.13
N LEU A 244 4.84 -18.20 -6.29
CA LEU A 244 3.40 -18.16 -6.57
C LEU A 244 3.11 -17.33 -7.83
N TYR A 245 3.69 -16.15 -7.95
CA TYR A 245 3.58 -15.34 -9.17
C TYR A 245 4.14 -16.09 -10.40
N ALA A 246 5.33 -16.66 -10.28
CA ALA A 246 5.99 -17.38 -11.39
C ALA A 246 5.14 -18.53 -11.92
N THR A 247 4.47 -19.27 -11.04
CA THR A 247 3.73 -20.48 -11.39
C THR A 247 2.25 -20.25 -11.68
N SER A 248 1.65 -19.13 -11.28
CA SER A 248 0.21 -18.92 -11.47
C SER A 248 -0.17 -18.43 -12.87
N ARG A 249 -1.30 -18.91 -13.39
CA ARG A 249 -1.81 -18.52 -14.72
C ARG A 249 -2.65 -17.25 -14.68
N ILE A 250 -3.52 -17.12 -13.69
CA ILE A 250 -4.50 -16.03 -13.60
C ILE A 250 -4.30 -15.29 -12.28
N TYR A 251 -4.46 -13.97 -12.31
CA TYR A 251 -4.41 -13.12 -11.12
C TYR A 251 -5.77 -12.44 -10.90
N TRP A 252 -6.29 -12.51 -9.69
CA TRP A 252 -7.56 -11.90 -9.30
C TRP A 252 -7.36 -10.78 -8.27
N HIS A 253 -8.13 -9.72 -8.42
CA HIS A 253 -8.18 -8.61 -7.46
C HIS A 253 -9.55 -7.93 -7.46
N ALA A 254 -10.06 -7.63 -6.26
CA ALA A 254 -11.43 -7.16 -6.05
C ALA A 254 -11.55 -5.94 -5.10
N THR A 255 -10.45 -5.25 -4.78
CA THR A 255 -10.50 -4.13 -3.79
C THR A 255 -11.43 -3.03 -4.29
N GLY A 256 -12.44 -2.66 -3.48
CA GLY A 256 -13.49 -1.71 -3.87
C GLY A 256 -14.77 -2.35 -4.43
N PHE A 257 -14.85 -3.68 -4.54
CA PHE A 257 -16.10 -4.34 -4.93
C PHE A 257 -17.21 -4.10 -3.89
N GLY A 258 -18.38 -3.68 -4.38
CA GLY A 258 -19.55 -3.31 -3.57
C GLY A 258 -19.45 -1.93 -2.89
N GLU A 259 -18.35 -1.20 -3.12
CA GLU A 259 -18.15 0.14 -2.59
C GLU A 259 -18.55 1.21 -3.63
N ASP A 260 -18.74 2.43 -3.15
CA ASP A 260 -19.08 3.61 -3.94
C ASP A 260 -17.83 4.48 -4.09
N GLU A 261 -17.34 4.68 -5.32
CA GLU A 261 -16.12 5.46 -5.57
C GLU A 261 -16.29 6.93 -5.21
N GLU A 262 -17.50 7.49 -5.39
CA GLU A 262 -17.75 8.90 -5.11
C GLU A 262 -17.78 9.17 -3.60
N ARG A 263 -18.32 8.21 -2.83
CA ARG A 263 -18.43 8.31 -1.39
C ARG A 263 -17.16 7.87 -0.65
N ASP A 264 -16.61 6.72 -1.05
CA ASP A 264 -15.57 6.00 -0.32
C ASP A 264 -14.35 5.72 -1.23
N PRO A 265 -13.69 6.73 -1.82
CA PRO A 265 -12.60 6.49 -2.77
C PRO A 265 -11.39 5.82 -2.13
N GLU A 266 -11.21 5.97 -0.81
CA GLU A 266 -10.28 5.18 0.00
C GLU A 266 -10.82 3.78 0.35
N ALA A 267 -11.76 3.22 -0.40
CA ALA A 267 -12.05 1.80 -0.35
C ALA A 267 -11.46 1.04 -1.55
N PHE A 268 -10.94 1.79 -2.54
CA PHE A 268 -10.44 1.27 -3.81
C PHE A 268 -8.93 1.11 -3.80
N GLU A 269 -8.42 0.31 -4.73
CA GLU A 269 -6.99 0.25 -4.98
C GLU A 269 -6.54 1.50 -5.71
N HIS A 270 -5.60 2.24 -5.13
CA HIS A 270 -5.16 3.50 -5.72
C HIS A 270 -4.28 3.31 -6.95
N PHE A 271 -3.44 2.27 -6.95
CA PHE A 271 -2.62 1.90 -8.10
C PHE A 271 -2.81 0.40 -8.38
N GLY A 272 -2.01 -0.46 -7.76
CA GLY A 272 -2.09 -1.91 -7.97
C GLY A 272 -0.74 -2.58 -8.20
N ILE A 273 0.21 -2.39 -7.27
CA ILE A 273 1.55 -2.97 -7.37
C ILE A 273 1.49 -4.49 -7.61
N THR A 274 0.67 -5.19 -6.82
CA THR A 274 0.52 -6.65 -6.92
C THR A 274 -0.06 -7.12 -8.26
N THR A 275 -0.89 -6.30 -8.91
CA THR A 275 -1.37 -6.56 -10.27
C THR A 275 -0.22 -6.48 -11.27
N VAL A 276 0.63 -5.45 -11.16
CA VAL A 276 1.81 -5.27 -12.02
C VAL A 276 2.82 -6.40 -11.82
N GLU A 277 3.09 -6.80 -10.56
CA GLU A 277 3.95 -7.94 -10.24
C GLU A 277 3.43 -9.22 -10.90
N ALA A 278 2.12 -9.48 -10.78
CA ALA A 278 1.50 -10.63 -11.42
C ALA A 278 1.65 -10.60 -12.95
N MET A 279 1.40 -9.44 -13.57
CA MET A 279 1.59 -9.24 -15.01
C MET A 279 3.05 -9.48 -15.44
N ALA A 280 4.02 -8.97 -14.69
CA ALA A 280 5.45 -9.17 -14.96
C ALA A 280 5.85 -10.65 -14.88
N ALA A 281 5.25 -11.42 -13.96
CA ALA A 281 5.42 -12.86 -13.89
C ALA A 281 4.64 -13.63 -14.99
N GLY A 282 3.83 -12.96 -15.82
CA GLY A 282 3.02 -13.58 -16.87
C GLY A 282 1.71 -14.19 -16.36
N CYS A 283 1.23 -13.79 -15.19
CA CYS A 283 -0.17 -14.03 -14.83
C CYS A 283 -1.04 -13.10 -15.66
N VAL A 284 -2.18 -13.60 -16.14
CA VAL A 284 -3.19 -12.76 -16.78
C VAL A 284 -4.08 -12.14 -15.70
N PRO A 285 -4.13 -10.81 -15.57
CA PRO A 285 -4.97 -10.16 -14.57
C PRO A 285 -6.44 -10.16 -14.99
N VAL A 286 -7.31 -10.60 -14.10
CA VAL A 286 -8.78 -10.44 -14.15
C VAL A 286 -9.17 -9.67 -12.90
N VAL A 287 -9.21 -8.34 -13.03
CA VAL A 287 -9.23 -7.40 -11.90
C VAL A 287 -10.42 -6.47 -12.00
N ILE A 288 -10.84 -5.90 -10.87
CA ILE A 288 -11.99 -4.99 -10.86
C ILE A 288 -11.75 -3.79 -11.78
N GLY A 289 -12.76 -3.39 -12.56
CA GLY A 289 -12.76 -2.25 -13.48
C GLY A 289 -12.95 -0.91 -12.78
N LYS A 290 -12.28 -0.73 -11.63
CA LYS A 290 -12.44 0.37 -10.69
C LYS A 290 -11.09 0.76 -10.09
N GLY A 291 -10.98 1.98 -9.56
CA GLY A 291 -9.72 2.50 -9.01
C GLY A 291 -8.56 2.52 -10.01
N GLY A 292 -7.33 2.41 -9.51
CA GLY A 292 -6.10 2.42 -10.30
C GLY A 292 -5.89 1.18 -11.19
N GLN A 293 -6.74 0.15 -11.09
CA GLN A 293 -6.63 -1.03 -11.96
C GLN A 293 -6.90 -0.70 -13.44
N VAL A 294 -7.80 0.26 -13.70
CA VAL A 294 -8.28 0.62 -15.04
C VAL A 294 -7.17 1.17 -15.94
N GLU A 295 -6.14 1.78 -15.36
CA GLU A 295 -4.99 2.31 -16.11
C GLU A 295 -3.83 1.31 -16.24
N ILE A 296 -3.83 0.25 -15.43
CA ILE A 296 -2.81 -0.80 -15.47
C ILE A 296 -3.12 -1.81 -16.57
N VAL A 297 -4.36 -2.31 -16.61
CA VAL A 297 -4.81 -3.40 -17.49
C VAL A 297 -5.50 -2.85 -18.74
N GLU A 298 -5.05 -3.29 -19.91
CA GLU A 298 -5.69 -3.00 -21.20
C GLU A 298 -6.69 -4.12 -21.54
N PRO A 299 -8.01 -3.90 -21.40
CA PRO A 299 -9.02 -4.96 -21.49
C PRO A 299 -8.97 -5.68 -22.85
N GLY A 300 -8.95 -7.01 -22.82
CA GLY A 300 -8.88 -7.85 -24.02
C GLY A 300 -7.48 -7.95 -24.65
N SER A 301 -6.51 -7.15 -24.20
CA SER A 301 -5.11 -7.18 -24.65
C SER A 301 -4.20 -7.76 -23.58
N SER A 302 -4.12 -7.11 -22.41
CA SER A 302 -3.20 -7.46 -21.33
C SER A 302 -3.89 -8.01 -20.07
N GLY A 303 -5.19 -8.29 -20.16
CA GLY A 303 -6.03 -8.76 -19.06
C GLY A 303 -7.52 -8.48 -19.30
N PHE A 304 -8.31 -8.67 -18.25
CA PHE A 304 -9.73 -8.33 -18.21
C PHE A 304 -10.05 -7.43 -17.01
N LEU A 305 -10.98 -6.51 -17.24
CA LEU A 305 -11.63 -5.71 -16.20
C LEU A 305 -13.03 -6.25 -15.96
N TRP A 306 -13.48 -6.28 -14.72
CA TRP A 306 -14.84 -6.71 -14.37
C TRP A 306 -15.50 -5.78 -13.35
N THR A 307 -16.82 -5.67 -13.40
CA THR A 307 -17.63 -4.89 -12.45
C THR A 307 -18.62 -5.75 -11.69
N THR A 308 -18.92 -6.94 -12.21
CA THR A 308 -19.80 -7.95 -11.60
C THR A 308 -19.07 -9.28 -11.39
N LEU A 309 -19.53 -10.07 -10.41
CA LEU A 309 -18.98 -11.42 -10.20
C LEU A 309 -19.24 -12.36 -11.39
N ALA A 310 -20.30 -12.11 -12.16
CA ALA A 310 -20.60 -12.84 -13.39
C ALA A 310 -19.52 -12.59 -14.47
N GLU A 311 -19.05 -11.36 -14.61
CA GLU A 311 -17.94 -11.01 -15.50
C GLU A 311 -16.62 -11.64 -15.02
N LEU A 312 -16.30 -11.56 -13.72
CA LEU A 312 -15.14 -12.24 -13.13
C LEU A 312 -15.16 -13.73 -13.48
N GLN A 313 -16.31 -14.38 -13.29
CA GLN A 313 -16.49 -15.79 -13.60
C GLN A 313 -16.33 -16.08 -15.10
N SER A 314 -16.98 -15.29 -15.96
CA SER A 314 -16.94 -15.45 -17.42
C SER A 314 -15.52 -15.27 -17.97
N HIS A 315 -14.83 -14.19 -17.61
CA HIS A 315 -13.46 -13.92 -18.04
C HIS A 315 -12.49 -15.01 -17.57
N THR A 316 -12.71 -15.52 -16.36
CA THR A 316 -11.91 -16.63 -15.85
C THR A 316 -12.12 -17.90 -16.67
N ARG A 317 -13.38 -18.28 -16.99
CA ARG A 317 -13.66 -19.44 -17.85
C ARG A 317 -13.00 -19.30 -19.22
N THR A 318 -13.09 -18.13 -19.84
CA THR A 318 -12.43 -17.85 -21.13
C THR A 318 -10.93 -18.16 -21.08
N LEU A 319 -10.22 -17.73 -20.04
CA LEU A 319 -8.77 -17.98 -19.90
C LEU A 319 -8.44 -19.44 -19.55
N ILE A 320 -9.36 -20.15 -18.90
CA ILE A 320 -9.23 -21.58 -18.58
C ILE A 320 -9.40 -22.43 -19.84
N GLU A 321 -10.41 -22.10 -20.66
CA GLU A 321 -10.82 -22.88 -21.83
C GLU A 321 -9.98 -22.56 -23.09
N ASP A 322 -9.62 -21.31 -23.32
CA ASP A 322 -8.77 -20.88 -24.44
C ASP A 322 -7.33 -20.61 -23.97
N THR A 323 -6.52 -21.68 -23.97
CA THR A 323 -5.09 -21.59 -23.63
C THR A 323 -4.32 -20.66 -24.57
N ALA A 324 -4.68 -20.60 -25.85
CA ALA A 324 -3.98 -19.75 -26.82
C ALA A 324 -4.26 -18.26 -26.55
N GLN A 325 -5.49 -17.91 -26.17
CA GLN A 325 -5.83 -16.57 -25.71
C GLN A 325 -5.10 -16.22 -24.42
N TRP A 326 -5.06 -17.12 -23.45
CA TRP A 326 -4.29 -16.92 -22.22
C TRP A 326 -2.81 -16.67 -22.51
N GLU A 327 -2.18 -17.44 -23.41
CA GLU A 327 -0.76 -17.24 -23.80
C GLU A 327 -0.51 -15.86 -24.42
N ARG A 328 -1.34 -15.46 -25.38
CA ARG A 328 -1.23 -14.13 -26.02
C ARG A 328 -1.38 -13.00 -24.99
N MET A 329 -2.36 -13.12 -24.11
CA MET A 329 -2.65 -12.12 -23.08
C MET A 329 -1.57 -12.09 -22.00
N SER A 330 -1.00 -13.25 -21.64
CA SER A 330 0.13 -13.37 -20.72
C SER A 330 1.36 -12.65 -21.26
N HIS A 331 1.69 -12.84 -22.54
CA HIS A 331 2.78 -12.10 -23.19
C HIS A 331 2.53 -10.59 -23.18
N ALA A 332 1.32 -10.16 -23.58
CA ALA A 332 0.94 -8.75 -23.56
C ALA A 332 0.98 -8.14 -22.15
N ALA A 333 0.58 -8.88 -21.11
CA ALA A 333 0.68 -8.47 -19.72
C ALA A 333 2.14 -8.21 -19.29
N ARG A 334 3.07 -9.10 -19.66
CA ARG A 334 4.51 -8.91 -19.39
C ARG A 334 5.09 -7.70 -20.11
N GLU A 335 4.69 -7.46 -21.35
CA GLU A 335 5.14 -6.26 -22.07
C GLU A 335 4.55 -4.98 -21.45
N ARG A 336 3.27 -5.00 -21.09
CA ARG A 336 2.60 -3.88 -20.45
C ARG A 336 3.22 -3.51 -19.11
N SER A 337 3.63 -4.50 -18.30
CA SER A 337 4.20 -4.23 -16.97
C SER A 337 5.50 -3.43 -17.01
N ARG A 338 6.25 -3.48 -18.13
CA ARG A 338 7.51 -2.70 -18.33
C ARG A 338 7.33 -1.19 -18.18
N ARG A 339 6.12 -0.68 -18.41
CA ARG A 339 5.76 0.73 -18.19
C ARG A 339 5.89 1.15 -16.72
N PHE A 340 5.88 0.21 -15.80
CA PHE A 340 5.96 0.44 -14.37
C PHE A 340 7.31 -0.02 -13.79
N SER A 341 8.32 -0.25 -14.63
CA SER A 341 9.67 -0.62 -14.22
C SER A 341 10.40 0.50 -13.48
N MET A 342 11.42 0.14 -12.70
CA MET A 342 12.35 1.10 -12.08
C MET A 342 13.05 1.99 -13.12
N ASP A 343 13.38 1.45 -14.30
CA ASP A 343 13.99 2.23 -15.39
C ASP A 343 13.03 3.28 -15.95
N HIS A 344 11.75 2.92 -16.11
CA HIS A 344 10.73 3.87 -16.54
C HIS A 344 10.54 4.96 -15.50
N PHE A 345 10.36 4.59 -14.22
CA PHE A 345 10.27 5.52 -13.11
C PHE A 345 11.45 6.49 -13.06
N THR A 346 12.68 6.00 -13.16
CA THR A 346 13.90 6.81 -13.11
C THR A 346 13.95 7.83 -14.25
N ARG A 347 13.56 7.42 -15.48
CA ARG A 347 13.45 8.33 -16.62
C ARG A 347 12.42 9.43 -16.40
N GLU A 348 11.24 9.08 -15.90
CA GLU A 348 10.17 10.07 -15.63
C GLU A 348 10.56 11.03 -14.50
N VAL A 349 11.20 10.55 -13.43
CA VAL A 349 11.72 11.40 -12.35
C VAL A 349 12.75 12.39 -12.89
N ARG A 350 13.71 11.95 -13.71
CA ARG A 350 14.71 12.86 -14.32
C ARG A 350 14.03 13.92 -15.19
N ALA A 351 13.12 13.50 -16.06
CA ALA A 351 12.36 14.43 -16.92
C ALA A 351 11.49 15.42 -16.12
N LEU A 352 10.99 15.03 -14.94
CA LEU A 352 10.30 15.94 -14.03
C LEU A 352 11.28 16.93 -13.41
N VAL A 353 12.41 16.46 -12.85
CA VAL A 353 13.44 17.33 -12.25
C VAL A 353 13.98 18.34 -13.26
N ASP A 354 14.31 17.92 -14.48
CA ASP A 354 14.85 18.81 -15.53
C ASP A 354 13.86 19.93 -15.88
N ARG A 355 12.58 19.57 -16.03
CA ARG A 355 11.49 20.50 -16.34
C ARG A 355 11.26 21.53 -15.23
N TYR A 356 11.38 21.11 -13.97
CA TYR A 356 11.14 21.97 -12.82
C TYR A 356 12.37 22.79 -12.39
N THR A 357 13.58 22.32 -12.67
CA THR A 357 14.83 23.04 -12.34
C THR A 357 15.35 23.92 -13.48
N GLY A 358 14.74 23.85 -14.67
CA GLY A 358 15.10 24.69 -15.82
C GLY A 358 16.43 24.30 -16.48
N GLN A 359 16.93 23.10 -16.23
CA GLN A 359 18.09 22.54 -16.92
C GLN A 359 17.59 21.92 -18.24
N SER A 360 17.54 22.72 -19.31
CA SER A 360 17.21 22.29 -20.68
C SER A 360 18.48 22.09 -21.50
#